data_AF-A0A8C9CMM3-F1
#
_entry.id   AF-A0A8C9CMM3-F1
#
_cell.length_a   1.000
_cell.length_b   1.000
_cell.length_c   1.000
_cell.angle_alpha   90.00
_cell.angle_beta   90.00
_cell.angle_gamma   90.00
#
_symmetry.space_group_name_H-M   'P 1'
#
loop_
_entity.id
_entity.type
_entity.pdbx_description
1 polymer ?
#
loop_
_entity_poly.entity_id
_entity_poly.type
_entity_poly.pdbx_seq_one_letter_code
_entity_poly.pdbx_strand_id
1 'polypeptide(L)' 'MDEDGLPLMGSGIDLTKVPAVQQNRTVAFLNQFVLHSVQFLNRFSTVCEEKLEHFPTHFMKLVLL' A
#
# COMPACT_ATOMS: atom_id res chain seq x y z
N MET A 1 5.85 -31.08 -21.42
CA MET A 1 6.44 -29.82 -20.92
C MET A 1 6.35 -28.85 -22.08
N ASP A 2 5.96 -27.59 -21.83
CA ASP A 2 6.11 -26.57 -22.88
C ASP A 2 7.59 -26.34 -23.15
N GLU A 3 7.89 -25.88 -24.37
CA GLU A 3 9.24 -25.68 -24.93
C GLU A 3 10.12 -24.74 -24.07
N ASP A 4 9.54 -24.01 -23.12
CA ASP A 4 10.23 -23.07 -22.22
C ASP A 4 10.63 -23.67 -20.86
N GLY A 5 10.48 -24.98 -20.66
CA GLY A 5 10.90 -25.66 -19.41
C GLY A 5 10.14 -25.24 -18.15
N LEU A 6 9.12 -24.38 -18.30
CA LEU A 6 8.20 -24.04 -17.23
C LEU A 6 7.22 -25.20 -17.03
N PRO A 7 6.88 -25.55 -15.78
CA PRO A 7 5.91 -26.59 -15.54
C PRO A 7 4.58 -26.17 -16.15
N LEU A 8 4.17 -26.87 -17.21
CA LEU A 8 2.78 -26.93 -17.67
C LEU A 8 1.94 -27.09 -16.40
N MET A 9 1.14 -26.08 -16.05
CA MET A 9 0.32 -26.06 -14.85
C MET A 9 -0.77 -27.13 -15.01
N GLY A 10 -0.36 -28.38 -14.85
CA GLY A 10 -1.17 -29.56 -15.09
C GLY A 10 -2.22 -29.66 -14.01
N SER A 11 -3.39 -30.16 -14.40
CA SER A 11 -4.52 -30.54 -13.54
C SER A 11 -4.14 -31.66 -12.57
N GLY A 12 -3.25 -31.35 -11.63
CA GLY A 12 -2.63 -32.29 -10.69
C GLY A 12 -1.86 -31.57 -9.58
N ILE A 13 -2.18 -30.30 -9.29
CA ILE A 13 -1.69 -29.63 -8.09
C ILE A 13 -2.38 -30.31 -6.90
N ASP A 14 -1.64 -31.15 -6.20
CA ASP A 14 -2.08 -31.75 -4.96
C ASP A 14 -2.15 -30.67 -3.87
N LEU A 15 -3.34 -30.09 -3.71
CA LEU A 15 -3.62 -29.04 -2.72
C LEU A 15 -3.43 -29.54 -1.28
N THR A 16 -3.29 -30.85 -1.04
CA THR A 16 -2.98 -31.40 0.30
C THR A 16 -1.50 -31.25 0.68
N LYS A 17 -0.62 -31.00 -0.30
CA LYS A 17 0.80 -30.67 -0.09
C LYS A 17 1.03 -29.18 0.19
N VAL A 18 0.03 -28.33 -0.06
CA VAL A 18 0.10 -26.90 0.21
C VAL A 18 -0.17 -26.67 1.70
N PRO A 19 0.74 -26.04 2.45
CA PRO A 19 0.50 -25.75 3.85
C PRO A 19 -0.74 -24.87 4.00
N ALA A 20 -1.58 -25.18 4.98
CA ALA A 20 -2.79 -24.43 5.26
C ALA A 20 -2.46 -22.94 5.48
N VAL A 21 -3.14 -22.06 4.75
CA VAL A 21 -2.96 -20.62 4.93
C VAL A 21 -3.49 -20.22 6.30
N GLN A 22 -2.68 -19.49 7.07
CA GLN A 22 -3.11 -18.98 8.37
C GLN A 22 -4.05 -17.79 8.18
N GLN A 23 -5.35 -18.06 7.98
CA GLN A 23 -6.35 -17.04 7.68
C GLN A 23 -6.37 -15.91 8.72
N ASN A 24 -6.28 -16.24 10.02
CA ASN A 24 -6.23 -15.25 11.09
C ASN A 24 -5.03 -14.28 10.95
N ARG A 25 -3.89 -14.80 10.50
CA ARG A 25 -2.69 -13.98 10.27
C ARG A 25 -2.87 -13.09 9.04
N THR A 26 -3.45 -13.61 7.97
CA THR A 26 -3.78 -12.83 6.77
C THR A 26 -4.74 -11.68 7.09
N VAL A 27 -5.80 -11.95 7.86
CA VAL A 27 -6.76 -10.92 8.31
C VAL A 27 -6.07 -9.86 9.18
N ALA A 28 -5.21 -10.27 10.11
CA ALA A 28 -4.45 -9.34 10.93
C ALA A 28 -3.53 -8.44 10.10
N PHE A 29 -2.84 -9.00 9.09
CA PHE A 29 -2.02 -8.23 8.16
C PHE A 29 -2.83 -7.22 7.36
N LEU A 30 -3.97 -7.63 6.80
CA LEU A 30 -4.84 -6.74 6.03
C LEU A 30 -5.37 -5.59 6.90
N ASN A 31 -5.80 -5.90 8.13
CA ASN A 31 -6.26 -4.88 9.07
C ASN A 31 -5.16 -3.86 9.39
N GLN A 32 -3.94 -4.32 9.68
CA GLN A 32 -2.80 -3.44 9.93
C GLN A 32 -2.44 -2.61 8.69
N PHE A 33 -2.45 -3.22 7.51
CA PHE A 33 -2.17 -2.53 6.26
C PHE A 33 -3.15 -1.38 6.00
N VAL A 34 -4.46 -1.64 6.16
CA VAL A 34 -5.50 -0.61 5.98
C VAL A 34 -5.34 0.49 7.03
N LEU A 35 -5.14 0.13 8.30
CA LEU A 35 -4.93 1.09 9.38
C LEU A 35 -3.74 2.01 9.10
N HIS A 36 -2.59 1.45 8.75
CA HIS A 36 -1.39 2.23 8.45
C HIS A 36 -1.54 3.10 7.21
N SER A 37 -2.21 2.60 6.17
CA SER A 37 -2.48 3.36 4.95
C SER A 37 -3.35 4.57 5.24
N VAL A 38 -4.44 4.42 6.00
CA VAL A 38 -5.32 5.53 6.38
C VAL A 38 -4.59 6.54 7.26
N GLN A 39 -3.82 6.07 8.25
CA GLN A 39 -3.02 6.95 9.10
C GLN A 39 -1.99 7.77 8.30
N PHE A 40 -1.32 7.12 7.35
CA PHE A 40 -0.39 7.81 6.44
C PHE A 40 -1.11 8.87 5.61
N LEU A 41 -2.23 8.51 4.96
CA LEU A 41 -2.99 9.44 4.13
C LEU A 41 -3.52 10.64 4.92
N ASN A 42 -4.00 10.41 6.14
CA ASN A 42 -4.48 11.49 7.01
C ASN A 42 -3.35 12.47 7.34
N ARG A 43 -2.17 11.96 7.76
CA ARG A 43 -1.00 12.81 8.04
C ARG A 43 -0.48 13.50 6.78
N PHE A 44 -0.47 12.79 5.66
CA PHE A 44 -0.06 13.33 4.37
C PHE A 44 -0.96 14.50 3.94
N SER A 45 -2.27 14.39 4.13
CA SER A 45 -3.22 15.48 3.86
C SER A 45 -2.88 16.73 4.68
N THR A 46 -2.67 16.59 5.99
CA THR A 46 -2.29 17.71 6.86
C THR A 46 -0.99 18.36 6.41
N VAL A 47 0.03 17.58 6.07
CA VAL A 47 1.32 18.11 5.57
C VAL A 47 1.15 18.85 4.24
N CYS A 48 0.28 18.35 3.36
CA CYS A 48 -0.05 19.03 2.10
C CYS A 48 -0.71 20.38 2.34
N GLU A 49 -1.66 20.45 3.28
CA GLU A 49 -2.32 21.71 3.68
C GLU A 49 -1.33 22.69 4.28
N GLU A 50 -0.50 22.28 5.24
CA GLU A 50 0.54 23.13 5.85
C GLU A 50 1.51 23.71 4.81
N LYS A 51 2.00 22.85 3.90
CA LYS A 51 2.85 23.30 2.78
C LYS A 51 2.11 24.32 1.93
N LEU A 52 0.85 24.04 1.59
CA LEU A 52 0.03 24.89 0.73
C LEU A 52 -0.36 26.21 1.41
N GLU A 53 -0.39 26.33 2.74
CA GLU A 53 -0.55 27.60 3.46
C GLU A 53 0.76 28.40 3.56
N HIS A 54 1.89 27.71 3.66
CA HIS A 54 3.21 28.33 3.71
C HIS A 54 3.65 28.94 2.37
N PHE A 55 3.25 28.36 1.24
CA PHE A 55 3.53 28.91 -0.10
C PHE A 55 2.91 30.32 -0.36
N PRO A 56 1.60 30.55 -0.16
CA PRO A 56 0.95 31.84 -0.39
C PRO A 56 1.36 32.89 0.64
N THR A 57 1.69 32.52 1.88
CA THR A 57 2.21 33.50 2.87
C THR A 57 3.59 34.04 2.52
N HIS A 58 4.46 33.23 1.91
CA HIS A 58 5.76 33.71 1.40
C HIS A 58 5.59 34.63 0.18
N PHE A 59 4.66 34.30 -0.73
CA PHE A 59 4.35 35.15 -1.88
C PHE A 59 3.67 36.46 -1.47
N MET A 60 2.68 36.41 -0.55
CA MET A 60 2.03 37.60 -0.02
C MET A 60 3.01 38.53 0.69
N LYS A 61 3.97 38.01 1.47
CA LYS A 61 5.01 38.85 2.10
C LYS A 61 5.93 39.51 1.07
N LEU A 62 6.27 38.84 -0.03
CA LEU A 62 7.10 39.39 -1.10
C LEU A 62 6.36 40.45 -1.93
N VAL A 63 5.05 40.31 -2.13
CA VAL A 63 4.23 41.29 -2.88
C VAL A 63 3.91 42.55 -2.05
N LEU A 64 4.04 42.48 -0.73
CA LEU A 64 3.76 43.59 0.20
C LEU A 64 5.03 44.34 0.68
N LEU A 65 6.20 44.02 0.10
CA LEU A 65 7.50 44.65 0.37
C LEU A 65 8.09 45.18 -0.94
#